data_AF-A0A356KJP2-F1
#
_entry.id   AF-A0A356KJP2-F1
#
_cell.length_a   1.000
_cell.length_b   1.000
_cell.length_c   1.000
_cell.angle_alpha   90.00
_cell.angle_beta   90.00
_cell.angle_gamma   90.00
#
_symmetry.space_group_name_H-M   'P 1'
#
loop_
_entity.id
_entity.type
_entity.pdbx_description
1 polymer ?
#
loop_
_entity_poly.entity_id
_entity_poly.type
_entity_poly.pdbx_seq_one_letter_code
_entity_poly.pdbx_strand_id
1 'polypeptide(L)'
;LNELREVVIAQRESGAVRLRQIATVQRGTAEREVITRLNGREAVELAIFKASGENTVTVAGSARARLQQLSGQGGLLDGVDHVVTADQSAFIRSALDDLASTAWT
;
A
#
# COMPACT_ATOMS: atom_id res chain seq x y z
N LEU A 1 -4.74 -21.29 3.21
CA LEU A 1 -5.49 -21.66 4.43
C LEU A 1 -5.66 -23.17 4.56
N ASN A 2 -6.09 -23.87 3.51
CA ASN A 2 -6.11 -25.34 3.51
C ASN A 2 -4.71 -25.93 3.66
N GLU A 3 -3.70 -25.39 2.98
CA GLU A 3 -2.30 -25.82 3.17
C GLU A 3 -1.83 -25.67 4.62
N LEU A 4 -2.11 -24.52 5.26
CA LEU A 4 -1.79 -24.30 6.68
C LEU A 4 -2.46 -25.32 7.61
N ARG A 5 -3.69 -25.75 7.30
CA ARG A 5 -4.43 -26.75 8.07
C ARG A 5 -3.79 -28.14 7.99
N GLU A 6 -3.10 -28.45 6.90
CA GLU A 6 -2.45 -29.74 6.67
C GLU A 6 -1.02 -29.83 7.21
N VAL A 7 -0.48 -28.73 7.76
CA VAL A 7 0.86 -28.71 8.36
C VAL A 7 0.95 -29.73 9.50
N VAL A 8 1.95 -30.61 9.44
CA VAL A 8 2.24 -31.59 10.49
C VAL A 8 2.97 -30.89 11.64
N ILE A 9 2.40 -30.95 12.84
CA ILE A 9 2.93 -30.31 14.06
C ILE A 9 3.65 -31.31 14.95
N ALA A 10 3.31 -32.60 14.86
CA ALA A 10 4.00 -33.66 15.57
C ALA A 10 3.85 -35.01 14.85
N GLN A 11 4.85 -35.86 14.99
CA GLN A 11 4.77 -37.26 14.58
C GLN A 11 4.64 -38.13 15.84
N ARG A 12 3.61 -38.98 15.90
CA ARG A 12 3.42 -39.97 16.98
C ARG A 12 3.39 -41.37 16.39
N GLU A 13 3.50 -42.38 17.24
CA GLU A 13 3.35 -43.79 16.84
C GLU A 13 2.02 -44.06 16.13
N SER A 14 0.96 -43.34 16.52
CA SER A 14 -0.38 -43.39 15.91
C SER A 14 -0.51 -42.60 14.60
N GLY A 15 0.57 -41.98 14.09
CA GLY A 15 0.59 -41.20 12.87
C GLY A 15 0.87 -39.70 13.06
N ALA A 16 0.82 -38.96 11.96
CA ALA A 16 1.09 -37.52 11.91
C ALA A 16 -0.09 -36.71 12.47
N VAL A 17 0.19 -35.79 13.39
CA VAL A 17 -0.78 -34.82 13.92
C VAL A 17 -0.70 -33.53 13.12
N ARG A 18 -1.80 -33.14 12.47
CA ARG A 18 -1.94 -31.93 11.65
C ARG A 18 -2.48 -30.76 12.45
N LEU A 19 -2.14 -29.52 12.05
CA LEU A 19 -2.56 -28.29 12.74
C LEU A 19 -4.09 -28.21 12.93
N ARG A 20 -4.87 -28.65 11.94
CA ARG A 20 -6.34 -28.70 12.02
C ARG A 20 -6.90 -29.57 13.14
N GLN A 21 -6.13 -30.54 13.65
CA GLN A 21 -6.58 -31.44 14.71
C GLN A 21 -6.46 -30.80 16.10
N ILE A 22 -5.73 -29.69 16.23
CA ILE A 22 -5.45 -29.03 17.51
C ILE A 22 -5.77 -27.53 17.51
N ALA A 23 -6.06 -26.93 16.36
CA ALA A 23 -6.37 -25.51 16.24
C ALA A 23 -7.37 -25.21 15.11
N THR A 24 -8.15 -24.14 15.28
CA THR A 24 -9.00 -23.60 14.23
C THR A 24 -8.21 -22.55 13.43
N VAL A 25 -7.95 -22.85 12.16
CA VAL A 25 -7.26 -21.90 11.27
C VAL A 25 -8.29 -21.02 10.58
N GLN A 26 -8.25 -19.73 10.83
CA GLN A 26 -9.14 -18.73 10.22
C GLN A 26 -8.32 -17.63 9.54
N ARG A 27 -8.89 -17.01 8.51
CA ARG A 27 -8.33 -15.79 7.93
C ARG A 27 -8.87 -14.62 8.74
N GLY A 28 -8.06 -14.11 9.66
CA GLY A 28 -8.35 -12.88 10.39
C GLY A 28 -7.74 -11.65 9.71
N THR A 29 -8.13 -10.48 10.18
CA THR A 29 -7.39 -9.24 10.01
C THR A 29 -6.30 -9.17 11.07
N ALA A 30 -5.11 -8.64 10.75
CA ALA A 30 -4.08 -8.41 11.75
C ALA A 30 -4.62 -7.52 12.87
N GLU A 31 -4.28 -7.84 14.12
CA GLU A 31 -4.58 -6.95 15.24
C GLU A 31 -3.89 -5.60 14.98
N ARG A 32 -4.66 -4.53 15.15
CA ARG A 32 -4.27 -3.22 14.64
C ARG A 32 -3.39 -2.53 15.67
N GLU A 33 -2.08 -2.72 15.54
CA GLU A 33 -1.09 -2.13 16.45
C GLU A 33 -0.96 -0.61 16.32
N VAL A 34 -1.34 -0.05 15.16
CA VAL A 34 -1.22 1.38 14.86
C VAL A 34 -2.53 1.91 14.25
N ILE A 35 -3.05 3.01 14.83
CA ILE A 35 -4.19 3.74 14.30
C ILE A 35 -3.68 5.02 13.64
N THR A 36 -3.68 5.04 12.31
CA THR A 36 -3.40 6.27 11.54
C THR A 36 -4.68 7.07 11.38
N ARG A 37 -4.57 8.39 11.59
CA ARG A 37 -5.67 9.33 11.39
C ARG A 37 -5.26 10.42 10.42
N LEU A 38 -6.21 10.81 9.59
CA LEU A 38 -6.12 11.94 8.69
C LEU A 38 -7.32 12.85 8.95
N ASN A 39 -7.07 14.09 9.37
CA ASN A 39 -8.10 15.06 9.74
C ASN A 39 -9.12 14.50 10.75
N GLY A 40 -8.64 13.77 11.76
CA GLY A 40 -9.48 13.16 12.80
C GLY A 40 -10.27 11.91 12.38
N ARG A 41 -10.30 11.59 11.08
CA ARG A 41 -10.88 10.34 10.56
C ARG A 41 -9.82 9.26 10.48
N GLU A 42 -10.22 8.03 10.77
CA GLU A 42 -9.36 6.88 10.61
C GLU A 42 -8.98 6.68 9.14
N ALA A 43 -7.70 6.41 8.88
CA ALA A 43 -7.19 6.28 7.53
C ALA A 43 -6.13 5.19 7.43
N VAL A 44 -5.88 4.74 6.21
CA VAL A 44 -4.72 3.90 5.85
C VAL A 44 -3.73 4.78 5.09
N GLU A 45 -2.48 4.78 5.52
CA GLU A 45 -1.41 5.50 4.83
C GLU A 45 -0.70 4.58 3.83
N LEU A 46 -0.46 5.10 2.63
CA LEU A 46 0.34 4.44 1.60
C LEU A 46 1.50 5.35 1.21
N ALA A 47 2.72 4.92 1.52
CA ALA A 47 3.94 5.62 1.12
C ALA A 47 4.52 4.96 -0.15
N ILE A 48 4.74 5.75 -1.20
CA ILE A 48 5.33 5.31 -2.46
C ILE A 48 6.75 5.85 -2.56
N PHE A 49 7.71 4.94 -2.70
CA PHE A 49 9.13 5.29 -2.86
C PHE A 49 9.59 4.95 -4.28
N LYS A 50 10.36 5.86 -4.89
CA LYS A 50 11.03 5.58 -6.15
C LYS A 50 12.18 4.58 -5.93
N ALA A 51 12.43 3.73 -6.93
CA ALA A 51 13.63 2.92 -6.95
C ALA A 51 14.88 3.80 -7.12
N SER A 52 16.05 3.23 -6.81
CA SER A 52 17.32 3.92 -7.03
C SER A 52 17.53 4.19 -8.52
N GLY A 53 18.06 5.37 -8.87
CA GLY A 53 18.27 5.78 -10.27
C GLY A 53 17.02 6.26 -11.02
N GLU A 54 15.82 6.03 -10.49
CA GLU A 54 14.58 6.46 -11.14
C GLU A 54 14.28 7.95 -10.95
N ASN A 55 13.59 8.53 -11.93
CA ASN A 55 13.18 9.92 -11.89
C ASN A 55 11.92 10.11 -11.03
N THR A 56 12.01 10.97 -10.00
CA THR A 56 10.91 11.25 -9.07
C THR A 56 9.66 11.79 -9.76
N VAL A 57 9.81 12.64 -10.77
CA VAL A 57 8.70 13.26 -11.52
C VAL A 57 7.94 12.21 -12.33
N THR A 58 8.67 11.30 -12.99
CA THR A 58 8.10 10.18 -13.74
C THR A 58 7.38 9.20 -12.81
N VAL A 59 8.02 8.80 -11.71
CA VAL A 59 7.41 7.87 -10.73
C VAL A 59 6.13 8.45 -10.13
N ALA A 60 6.15 9.73 -9.72
CA ALA A 60 4.97 10.40 -9.18
C ALA A 60 3.84 10.50 -10.23
N GLY A 61 4.17 10.77 -11.50
CA GLY A 61 3.22 10.76 -12.60
C GLY A 61 2.55 9.39 -12.78
N SER A 62 3.34 8.32 -12.82
CA SER A 62 2.84 6.94 -12.93
C SER A 62 1.98 6.53 -11.74
N ALA A 63 2.39 6.90 -10.52
CA ALA A 63 1.62 6.65 -9.31
C ALA A 63 0.24 7.33 -9.38
N ARG A 64 0.20 8.59 -9.81
CA ARG A 64 -1.05 9.35 -9.97
C ARG A 64 -1.96 8.75 -11.03
N ALA A 65 -1.41 8.36 -12.17
CA ALA A 65 -2.18 7.69 -13.23
C ALA A 65 -2.78 6.38 -12.73
N ARG A 66 -2.01 5.58 -11.98
CA ARG A 66 -2.52 4.34 -11.38
C ARG A 66 -3.61 4.62 -10.35
N LEU A 67 -3.45 5.64 -9.53
CA LEU A 67 -4.43 6.01 -8.52
C LEU A 67 -5.76 6.45 -9.15
N GLN A 68 -5.72 7.17 -10.27
CA GLN A 68 -6.91 7.49 -11.06
C GLN A 68 -7.61 6.24 -11.61
N GLN A 69 -6.86 5.27 -12.13
CA GLN A 69 -7.44 4.00 -12.59
C GLN A 69 -8.12 3.22 -11.46
N LEU A 70 -7.50 3.19 -10.28
CA LEU A 70 -8.05 2.50 -9.12
C LEU A 70 -9.29 3.20 -8.54
N SER A 71 -9.38 4.52 -8.72
CA SER A 71 -10.49 5.36 -8.23
C SER A 71 -11.63 5.52 -9.23
N GLY A 72 -11.52 4.91 -10.41
CA GLY A 72 -12.62 4.89 -11.39
C GLY A 72 -13.83 4.09 -10.90
N GLN A 73 -14.99 4.31 -11.53
CA GLN A 73 -16.22 3.56 -11.23
C GLN A 73 -16.00 2.04 -11.36
N GLY A 74 -16.39 1.28 -10.34
CA GLY A 74 -16.13 -0.16 -10.26
C GLY A 74 -14.66 -0.53 -9.97
N GLY A 75 -13.81 0.46 -9.69
CA GLY A 75 -12.42 0.28 -9.27
C GLY A 75 -12.30 -0.12 -7.80
N LEU A 76 -11.08 -0.48 -7.40
CA LEU A 76 -10.78 -0.90 -6.03
C LEU A 76 -11.07 0.19 -4.99
N LEU A 77 -10.92 1.46 -5.38
CA LEU A 77 -11.12 2.63 -4.52
C LEU A 77 -12.46 3.32 -4.81
N ASP A 78 -13.40 2.65 -5.48
CA ASP A 78 -14.72 3.20 -5.71
C ASP A 78 -15.42 3.45 -4.36
N GLY A 79 -15.93 4.68 -4.18
CA GLY A 79 -16.49 5.13 -2.90
C GLY A 79 -15.47 5.35 -1.77
N VAL A 80 -14.16 5.29 -2.03
CA VAL A 80 -13.11 5.52 -1.02
C VAL A 80 -12.52 6.93 -1.16
N ASP A 81 -12.67 7.73 -0.11
CA ASP A 81 -11.98 9.02 0.05
C ASP A 81 -10.46 8.79 0.05
N HIS A 82 -9.75 9.40 -0.90
CA HIS A 82 -8.29 9.35 -0.99
C HIS A 82 -7.72 10.75 -1.17
N VAL A 83 -6.58 11.01 -0.53
CA VAL A 83 -5.86 12.27 -0.66
C VAL A 83 -4.36 12.02 -0.72
N VAL A 84 -3.67 12.78 -1.57
CA VAL A 84 -2.21 12.80 -1.59
C VAL A 84 -1.76 13.83 -0.56
N THR A 85 -1.13 13.38 0.52
CA THR A 85 -0.66 14.24 1.62
C THR A 85 0.72 14.85 1.36
N ALA A 86 1.58 14.19 0.58
CA ALA A 86 2.91 14.67 0.21
C ALA A 86 3.31 14.19 -1.19
N ASP A 87 3.90 15.09 -1.99
CA ASP A 87 4.45 14.79 -3.32
C ASP A 87 5.71 15.65 -3.59
N GLN A 88 6.88 15.01 -3.56
CA GLN A 88 8.16 15.68 -3.82
C GLN A 88 8.32 16.12 -5.29
N SER A 89 7.59 15.51 -6.23
CA SER A 89 7.68 15.89 -7.64
C SER A 89 7.13 17.29 -7.91
N ALA A 90 6.17 17.75 -7.10
CA ALA A 90 5.62 19.09 -7.21
C ALA A 90 6.69 20.16 -6.95
N PHE A 91 7.53 19.95 -5.93
CA PHE A 91 8.65 20.84 -5.62
C PHE A 91 9.68 20.90 -6.76
N ILE A 92 10.04 19.74 -7.32
CA ILE A 92 11.00 19.66 -8.44
C ILE A 92 10.45 20.41 -9.66
N ARG A 93 9.17 20.24 -10.00
CA ARG A 93 8.53 20.95 -11.13
C ARG A 93 8.55 22.46 -10.90
N SER A 94 8.14 22.92 -9.71
CA SER A 94 8.16 24.35 -9.38
C SER A 94 9.55 24.97 -9.53
N ALA A 95 10.59 24.29 -9.04
CA ALA A 95 11.96 24.79 -9.14
C ALA A 95 12.45 24.90 -10.60
N LEU A 96 12.00 24.00 -11.49
CA LEU A 96 12.31 24.07 -12.92
C LEU A 96 11.54 25.21 -13.61
N ASP A 97 10.28 25.41 -13.25
CA ASP A 97 9.45 26.49 -13.79
C ASP A 97 10.00 27.86 -13.38
N ASP A 98 10.43 28.02 -12.12
CA ASP A 98 11.07 29.24 -11.62
C ASP A 98 12.37 29.56 -12.37
N LEU A 99 13.21 28.54 -12.61
CA LEU A 99 14.44 28.69 -13.40
C LEU A 99 14.13 29.10 -14.85
N ALA A 100 13.14 28.46 -15.47
CA ALA A 100 12.71 28.78 -16.82
C ALA A 100 12.21 30.23 -16.93
N SER A 101 11.43 30.70 -15.95
CA SER A 101 10.92 32.08 -15.92
C SER A 101 12.03 33.13 -15.76
N THR A 102 13.06 32.81 -14.95
CA THR A 102 14.19 33.70 -14.68
C THR A 102 15.15 33.77 -15.87
N ALA A 103 15.36 32.66 -16.58
CA ALA A 103 16.24 32.63 -17.75
C ALA A 103 15.67 33.36 -18.99
N TRP A 104 14.38 33.71 -18.95
CA TRP A 104 13.67 34.42 -20.02
C TRP A 104 13.45 35.91 -19.71
N THR A 105 13.95 36.40 -18.56
CA THR A 105 13.97 37.81 -18.16
C THR A 105 15.39 38.35 -18.24
#